data_AF-A0A5K1G9V5-F1
#
_entry.id   AF-A0A5K1G9V5-F1
#
_cell.length_a   1.000
_cell.length_b   1.000
_cell.length_c   1.000
_cell.angle_alpha   90.00
_cell.angle_beta   90.00
_cell.angle_gamma   90.00
#
_symmetry.space_group_name_H-M   'P 1'
#
loop_
_entity.id
_entity.type
_entity.pdbx_description
1 polymer ?
#
loop_
_entity_poly.entity_id
_entity_poly.type
_entity_poly.pdbx_seq_one_letter_code
_entity_poly.pdbx_strand_id
1 'polypeptide(L)'
;ALACFGSSSSDTGKGRSKRSVNRVTHGFHLVEGKAGHDMEDYHVAEYRMLNSHELGLFAIFDGHLGDSVPSYLQAHLFNNILKE
;
A
#
# COMPACT_ATOMS: atom_id res chain seq x y z
N ALA A 1 10.36 -48.65 14.85
CA ALA A 1 9.19 -47.88 15.29
C ALA A 1 9.35 -46.43 14.84
N LEU A 2 8.31 -45.89 14.21
CA LEU A 2 7.98 -44.49 13.88
C LEU A 2 9.10 -43.44 13.65
N ALA A 3 9.15 -42.91 12.43
CA ALA A 3 9.77 -41.64 12.10
C ALA A 3 8.93 -40.46 12.63
N CYS A 4 9.57 -39.39 13.12
CA CYS A 4 8.91 -38.12 13.40
C CYS A 4 9.68 -36.95 12.78
N PHE A 5 9.07 -36.38 11.74
CA PHE A 5 9.34 -35.07 11.15
C PHE A 5 9.06 -33.95 12.16
N GLY A 6 9.82 -32.85 12.08
CA GLY A 6 9.49 -31.62 12.82
C GLY A 6 10.54 -30.52 12.67
N SER A 7 10.61 -29.90 11.49
CA SER A 7 11.28 -28.60 11.32
C SER A 7 10.38 -27.46 11.84
N SER A 8 11.03 -26.39 12.33
CA SER A 8 10.50 -25.06 12.71
C SER A 8 10.06 -24.88 14.18
N SER A 9 10.65 -23.91 14.89
CA SER A 9 10.24 -22.51 14.79
C SER A 9 11.25 -21.59 15.50
N SER A 10 11.61 -20.48 14.86
CA SER A 10 11.94 -19.25 15.57
C SER A 10 11.03 -18.17 14.98
N ASP A 11 9.83 -18.12 15.55
CA ASP A 11 8.81 -17.13 15.23
C ASP A 11 9.12 -15.85 16.01
N THR A 12 9.95 -14.98 15.43
CA THR A 12 10.22 -13.64 15.96
C THR A 12 10.15 -12.61 14.83
N GLY A 13 9.00 -11.95 14.69
CA GLY A 13 8.78 -10.84 13.75
C GLY A 13 7.46 -10.95 12.99
N LYS A 14 6.39 -10.43 13.61
CA LYS A 14 5.00 -10.39 13.14
C LYS A 14 4.87 -9.84 11.70
N GLY A 15 4.60 -10.71 10.70
CA GLY A 15 4.37 -10.23 9.32
C GLY A 15 4.52 -11.28 8.20
N ARG A 16 3.92 -12.47 8.35
CA ARG A 16 4.07 -13.56 7.37
C ARG A 16 2.76 -13.85 6.63
N SER A 17 2.61 -13.31 5.42
CA SER A 17 1.72 -13.87 4.39
C SER A 17 2.47 -14.95 3.60
N LYS A 18 1.79 -16.08 3.33
CA LYS A 18 2.35 -17.22 2.59
C LYS A 18 2.27 -16.98 1.08
N ARG A 19 3.44 -16.81 0.45
CA ARG A 19 3.81 -17.08 -0.96
C ARG A 19 2.90 -16.54 -2.08
N SER A 20 3.17 -15.31 -2.49
CA SER A 20 3.56 -15.04 -3.89
C SER A 20 5.08 -14.74 -3.89
N VAL A 21 5.80 -15.11 -4.95
CA VAL A 21 7.27 -15.09 -5.02
C VAL A 21 7.86 -13.67 -5.09
N ASN A 22 7.03 -12.66 -5.33
CA ASN A 22 7.46 -11.26 -5.45
C ASN A 22 6.69 -10.39 -4.46
N ARG A 23 7.15 -10.35 -3.20
CA ARG A 23 6.57 -9.44 -2.19
C ARG A 23 7.06 -8.02 -2.48
N VAL A 24 6.22 -7.19 -3.08
CA VAL A 24 6.54 -5.78 -3.33
C VAL A 24 6.64 -5.06 -1.98
N THR A 25 7.84 -4.59 -1.65
CA THR A 25 8.10 -3.79 -0.46
C THR A 25 8.14 -2.34 -0.88
N HIS A 26 7.41 -1.49 -0.17
CA HIS A 26 7.29 -0.07 -0.49
C HIS A 26 7.34 0.76 0.78
N GLY A 27 7.61 2.05 0.61
CA GLY A 27 7.57 3.07 1.64
C GLY A 27 7.49 4.42 0.95
N PHE A 28 6.99 5.41 1.67
CA PHE A 28 6.86 6.77 1.16
C PHE A 28 7.15 7.76 2.29
N HIS A 29 7.44 8.99 1.90
CA HIS A 29 7.60 10.11 2.81
C HIS A 29 7.08 11.35 2.10
N LEU A 30 6.23 12.12 2.79
CA LEU A 30 5.70 13.39 2.29
C LEU A 30 6.38 14.53 3.04
N VAL A 31 6.81 15.54 2.29
CA VAL A 31 7.41 16.76 2.84
C VAL A 31 6.85 17.97 2.11
N GLU A 32 6.37 18.96 2.86
CA GLU A 32 5.87 20.24 2.33
C GLU A 32 6.96 21.05 1.60
N GLY A 33 8.22 20.88 2.04
CA GLY A 33 9.34 21.57 1.43
C GLY A 33 9.34 23.07 1.75
N LYS A 34 9.64 23.91 0.75
CA LYS A 34 9.82 25.36 0.90
C LYS A 34 8.94 26.17 -0.06
N ALA A 35 7.83 25.60 -0.51
CA ALA A 35 7.02 26.18 -1.57
C ALA A 35 6.27 27.46 -1.13
N GLY A 36 6.09 27.66 0.18
CA GLY A 36 5.42 28.84 0.73
C GLY A 36 3.89 28.80 0.61
N HIS A 37 3.35 27.67 0.20
CA HIS A 37 1.95 27.28 0.28
C HIS A 37 1.86 25.94 1.02
N ASP A 38 0.65 25.62 1.50
CA ASP A 38 0.38 24.37 2.22
C ASP A 38 0.72 23.14 1.36
N MET A 39 0.94 22.00 2.01
CA MET A 39 1.23 20.74 1.32
C MET A 39 0.00 20.25 0.53
N GLU A 40 0.09 20.23 -0.79
CA GLU A 40 -1.00 19.80 -1.69
C GLU A 40 -0.77 18.41 -2.28
N ASP A 41 0.40 17.79 -2.06
CA ASP A 41 0.68 16.43 -2.53
C ASP A 41 0.05 15.37 -1.63
N TYR A 42 -0.49 14.33 -2.26
CA TYR A 42 -1.01 13.13 -1.61
C TYR A 42 -0.40 11.88 -2.24
N HIS A 43 -0.49 10.75 -1.56
CA HIS A 43 -0.07 9.46 -2.10
C HIS A 43 -1.06 8.37 -1.67
N VAL A 44 -1.05 7.25 -2.37
CA VAL A 44 -1.66 5.98 -1.94
C VAL A 44 -0.62 4.90 -2.06
N ALA A 45 -0.57 4.03 -1.06
CA ALA A 45 0.22 2.81 -1.05
C ALA A 45 -0.58 1.72 -0.33
N GLU A 46 -1.56 1.15 -1.03
CA GLU A 46 -2.57 0.27 -0.43
C GLU A 46 -2.68 -1.06 -1.18
N TYR A 47 -3.00 -2.11 -0.43
CA TYR A 47 -3.38 -3.41 -0.96
C TYR A 47 -4.85 -3.72 -0.66
N ARG A 48 -5.53 -4.37 -1.61
CA ARG A 48 -6.91 -4.85 -1.50
C ARG A 48 -6.97 -6.30 -1.96
N MET A 49 -7.77 -7.10 -1.27
CA MET A 49 -8.10 -8.45 -1.74
C MET A 49 -9.43 -8.41 -2.50
N LEU A 50 -9.40 -8.79 -3.78
CA LEU A 50 -10.59 -8.89 -4.63
C LEU A 50 -10.59 -10.24 -5.35
N ASN A 51 -11.67 -11.02 -5.22
CA ASN A 51 -11.82 -12.32 -5.90
C ASN A 51 -10.63 -13.27 -5.71
N SER A 52 -10.05 -13.31 -4.51
CA SER A 52 -8.83 -14.09 -4.17
C SER A 52 -7.52 -13.60 -4.81
N HIS A 53 -7.52 -12.43 -5.44
CA HIS A 53 -6.34 -11.75 -5.94
C HIS A 53 -5.97 -10.58 -5.03
N GLU A 54 -4.68 -10.41 -4.77
CA GLU A 54 -4.13 -9.21 -4.12
C GLU A 54 -3.87 -8.17 -5.21
N LEU A 55 -4.51 -7.02 -5.09
CA LEU A 55 -4.33 -5.86 -5.97
C LEU A 55 -3.72 -4.73 -5.16
N GLY A 56 -2.73 -4.05 -5.71
CA GLY A 56 -2.09 -2.89 -5.08
C GLY A 56 -2.30 -1.63 -5.90
N LEU A 57 -2.60 -0.51 -5.24
CA LEU A 57 -2.53 0.81 -5.84
C LEU A 57 -1.38 1.59 -5.20
N PHE A 58 -0.48 2.06 -6.05
CA PHE A 58 0.62 2.95 -5.70
C PHE A 58 0.51 4.18 -6.59
N ALA A 59 0.24 5.34 -6.00
CA ALA A 59 0.02 6.58 -6.75
C ALA A 59 0.52 7.77 -5.95
N ILE A 60 0.92 8.81 -6.68
CA ILE A 60 1.21 10.15 -6.15
C ILE A 60 0.26 11.11 -6.86
N PHE A 61 -0.38 11.98 -6.09
CA PHE A 61 -1.26 13.03 -6.58
C PHE A 61 -0.61 14.37 -6.25
N ASP A 62 -0.17 15.08 -7.28
CA ASP A 62 0.42 16.42 -7.19
C ASP A 62 -0.72 17.44 -7.23
N GLY A 63 -0.96 18.11 -6.12
CA GLY A 63 -2.03 19.09 -5.98
C GLY A 63 -1.65 20.43 -6.59
N HIS A 64 -2.64 21.14 -7.14
CA HIS A 64 -2.44 22.49 -7.63
C HIS A 64 -3.63 23.38 -7.29
N LEU A 65 -3.37 24.47 -6.59
CA LEU A 65 -4.37 25.46 -6.16
C LEU A 65 -5.38 24.85 -5.16
N GLY A 66 -4.89 23.96 -4.30
CA GLY A 66 -5.63 23.33 -3.20
C GLY A 66 -5.50 21.82 -3.15
N ASP A 67 -5.78 21.27 -1.97
CA ASP A 67 -5.65 19.85 -1.63
C ASP A 67 -6.92 19.02 -1.90
N SER A 68 -8.05 19.68 -2.20
CA SER A 68 -9.36 19.01 -2.29
C SER A 68 -9.42 17.89 -3.34
N VAL A 69 -8.84 18.12 -4.52
CA VAL A 69 -8.78 17.13 -5.61
C VAL A 69 -7.86 15.96 -5.27
N PRO A 70 -6.58 16.15 -4.92
CA PRO A 70 -5.69 15.03 -4.58
C PRO A 70 -6.17 14.26 -3.34
N SER A 71 -6.77 14.93 -2.35
CA SER A 71 -7.44 14.30 -1.21
C SER A 71 -8.62 13.42 -1.65
N TYR A 72 -9.47 13.92 -2.55
CA TYR A 72 -10.58 13.14 -3.10
C TYR A 72 -10.08 11.89 -3.85
N LEU A 73 -9.04 12.02 -4.67
CA LEU A 73 -8.43 10.89 -5.39
C LEU A 73 -7.85 9.86 -4.42
N GLN A 74 -7.14 10.28 -3.38
CA GLN A 74 -6.63 9.37 -2.34
C GLN A 74 -7.74 8.52 -1.74
N ALA A 75 -8.89 9.13 -1.39
CA ALA A 75 -9.99 8.43 -0.75
C ALA A 75 -10.81 7.54 -1.69
N HIS A 76 -10.92 7.89 -2.97
CA HIS A 76 -11.93 7.27 -3.87
C HIS A 76 -11.36 6.54 -5.07
N LEU A 77 -10.17 6.92 -5.58
CA LEU A 77 -9.69 6.43 -6.88
C LEU A 77 -9.53 4.91 -6.90
N PHE A 78 -8.97 4.31 -5.85
CA PHE A 78 -8.81 2.86 -5.81
C PHE A 78 -10.16 2.14 -5.84
N ASN A 79 -11.12 2.61 -5.05
CA ASN A 79 -12.46 2.03 -5.02
C ASN A 79 -13.18 2.18 -6.37
N ASN A 80 -12.96 3.29 -7.07
CA ASN A 80 -13.57 3.54 -8.37
C ASN A 80 -12.98 2.59 -9.42
N ILE A 81 -11.65 2.47 -9.50
CA ILE A 81 -10.97 1.54 -10.41
C ILE A 81 -11.42 0.09 -10.17
N LEU A 82 -11.59 -0.33 -8.92
CA LEU A 82 -12.03 -1.70 -8.61
C LEU A 82 -13.50 -1.99 -8.94
N LYS A 83 -14.30 -0.97 -9.25
CA LYS A 83 -15.72 -1.07 -9.59
C LYS A 83 -16.01 -0.90 -11.08
N GLU A 84 -15.02 -0.55 -11.89
CA GLU A 84 -15.11 -0.54 -13.36
C GLU A 84 -15.03 -1.96 -13.93
#